data_AF-A0A1T5LW91-F1
#
_entry.id   AF-A0A1T5LW91-F1
#
_cell.length_a   1.000
_cell.length_b   1.000
_cell.length_c   1.000
_cell.angle_alpha   90.00
_cell.angle_beta   90.00
_cell.angle_gamma   90.00
#
_symmetry.space_group_name_H-M   'P 1'
#
loop_
_entity.id
_entity.type
_entity.pdbx_description
1 polymer ?
#
loop_
_entity_poly.entity_id
_entity_poly.type
_entity_poly.pdbx_seq_one_letter_code
_entity_poly.pdbx_strand_id
1 'polypeptide(L)'
;MRQLPLLILLSALASQAYAQTPRCPTGFVFEDRNGNGERDPGERGLPGIVVSDGQRIVRSDAQGRWQLEPVDGRTVFLIKPAGYDVANRRDGLPDIWVHQQREQALPALKYGGITPSGAGCHDFALRRVKKAGKTLDVLVFSDSQTKSVQDIDYYWRDIVQPLVGKHGARFGMTLGDIVHDDLSLYPEILRTTMSLGIPWMHVPGNHDLDFDASSDEDSLRTFRQHLGPDTYAWEEEQMVFVGLDDVIYQPGQKPAYVGGLREDQFEFLQAYLPTVPQDRLLVLGVHIPFFWPDASRPTFRAADRERLFALLKDFPHVLLLSGHSHTQRHWYHTADTGWHGAKPLHEYNVGAACGAFWSGAKDAEGIPDTTMADGTPNGYARLRVSGKGNHQVSWHAARDATDSGIGLHAPKVLRQGAYPAFGVYANVYMGQDDSRVEYRVDGGEWKPMRQVGQPDPRLQVENLRDDLADHLRGYDRSPEAEPSAHLWRGALPTDLSVGEHRVEVRTQDPWRGELTSSVMYRLEEAVP
;
A
#
# COMPACT_ATOMS: atom_id res chain seq x y z
N MET A 1 28.99 15.33 -92.45
CA MET A 1 29.20 16.11 -91.22
C MET A 1 28.47 15.42 -90.09
N ARG A 2 29.14 15.33 -88.94
CA ARG A 2 28.98 14.38 -87.82
C ARG A 2 27.56 14.17 -87.30
N GLN A 3 27.18 12.90 -87.14
CA GLN A 3 26.06 12.42 -86.33
C GLN A 3 26.40 12.60 -84.84
N LEU A 4 25.47 13.14 -84.05
CA LEU A 4 25.52 13.18 -82.59
C LEU A 4 24.53 12.13 -82.04
N PRO A 5 24.89 11.28 -81.07
CA PRO A 5 23.94 10.38 -80.44
C PRO A 5 23.22 11.08 -79.27
N LEU A 6 21.90 10.91 -79.22
CA LEU A 6 21.03 11.34 -78.13
C LEU A 6 21.14 10.29 -77.00
N LEU A 7 21.87 10.60 -75.93
CA LEU A 7 21.83 9.83 -74.68
C LEU A 7 20.51 10.15 -73.94
N ILE A 8 19.60 9.18 -73.89
CA ILE A 8 18.46 9.19 -72.97
C ILE A 8 18.94 8.62 -71.64
N LEU A 9 19.18 9.50 -70.65
CA LEU A 9 19.38 9.11 -69.25
C LEU A 9 17.99 8.86 -68.63
N LEU A 10 17.60 7.58 -68.49
CA LEU A 10 16.45 7.20 -67.67
C LEU A 10 16.92 7.16 -66.20
N SER A 11 16.76 8.27 -65.48
CA SER A 11 16.92 8.31 -64.03
C SER A 11 15.70 7.63 -63.39
N ALA A 12 15.87 6.37 -63.00
CA ALA A 12 14.93 5.67 -62.12
C ALA A 12 14.96 6.34 -60.73
N LEU A 13 13.99 7.22 -60.48
CA LEU A 13 13.63 7.66 -59.14
C LEU A 13 13.04 6.45 -58.40
N ALA A 14 13.90 5.67 -57.76
CA ALA A 14 13.47 4.74 -56.73
C ALA A 14 12.99 5.57 -55.54
N SER A 15 11.70 5.89 -55.52
CA SER A 15 11.03 6.35 -54.32
C SER A 15 11.16 5.23 -53.28
N GLN A 16 12.08 5.37 -52.34
CA GLN A 16 12.02 4.60 -51.11
C GLN A 16 10.74 5.05 -50.41
N ALA A 17 9.65 4.32 -50.63
CA ALA A 17 8.53 4.32 -49.72
C ALA A 17 9.09 3.82 -48.39
N TYR A 18 9.46 4.75 -47.51
CA TYR A 18 9.57 4.44 -46.09
C TYR A 18 8.19 3.92 -45.70
N ALA A 19 8.06 2.60 -45.62
CA ALA A 19 6.95 1.97 -44.95
C ALA A 19 7.01 2.52 -43.52
N GLN A 20 6.18 3.51 -43.20
CA GLN A 20 5.94 3.89 -41.82
C GLN A 20 5.51 2.61 -41.12
N THR A 21 6.33 2.14 -40.19
CA THR A 21 5.96 1.08 -39.26
C THR A 21 4.56 1.40 -38.75
N PRO A 22 3.59 0.46 -38.81
CA PRO A 22 2.23 0.77 -38.43
C PRO A 22 2.23 1.37 -37.02
N ARG A 23 1.77 2.61 -36.92
CA ARG A 23 1.38 3.20 -35.64
C ARG A 23 0.31 2.27 -35.10
N CYS A 24 0.56 1.53 -34.02
CA CYS A 24 -0.50 0.74 -33.40
C CYS A 24 -0.87 1.24 -32.00
N PRO A 25 -1.47 2.45 -31.88
CA PRO A 25 -2.09 2.94 -30.66
C PRO A 25 -3.44 2.28 -30.36
N THR A 26 -3.67 1.06 -30.85
CA THR A 26 -4.99 0.43 -30.90
C THR A 26 -4.93 -1.01 -30.44
N GLY A 27 -6.03 -1.51 -29.92
CA GLY A 27 -6.21 -2.92 -29.61
C GLY A 27 -7.67 -3.27 -29.44
N PHE A 28 -7.92 -4.49 -28.98
CA PHE A 28 -9.25 -4.98 -28.62
C PHE A 28 -9.34 -5.28 -27.13
N VAL A 29 -10.47 -4.96 -26.52
CA VAL A 29 -10.90 -5.60 -25.28
C VAL A 29 -11.87 -6.70 -25.66
N PHE A 30 -11.66 -7.92 -25.19
CA PHE A 30 -12.47 -9.09 -25.57
C PHE A 30 -12.81 -9.98 -24.38
N GLU A 31 -13.89 -10.76 -24.55
CA GLU A 31 -14.31 -11.77 -23.57
C GLU A 31 -13.51 -13.05 -23.80
N ASP A 32 -12.46 -13.23 -23.00
CA ASP A 32 -11.61 -14.42 -22.99
C ASP A 32 -12.37 -15.56 -22.29
N ARG A 33 -12.90 -16.49 -23.09
CA ARG A 33 -13.79 -17.55 -22.64
C ARG A 33 -13.03 -18.79 -22.22
N ASN A 34 -11.84 -19.01 -22.76
CA ASN A 34 -11.02 -20.18 -22.46
C ASN A 34 -9.90 -19.87 -21.45
N GLY A 35 -9.63 -18.59 -21.16
CA GLY A 35 -8.66 -18.12 -20.19
C GLY A 35 -7.22 -18.15 -20.69
N ASN A 36 -6.98 -18.12 -22.00
CA ASN A 36 -5.63 -18.20 -22.57
C ASN A 36 -4.97 -16.82 -22.78
N GLY A 37 -5.69 -15.72 -22.58
CA GLY A 37 -5.21 -14.36 -22.80
C GLY A 37 -5.04 -13.95 -24.27
N GLU A 38 -5.37 -14.81 -25.23
CA GLU A 38 -5.27 -14.57 -26.67
C GLU A 38 -6.66 -14.48 -27.29
N ARG A 39 -6.86 -13.57 -28.23
CA ARG A 39 -8.19 -13.39 -28.85
C ARG A 39 -8.48 -14.50 -29.88
N ASP A 40 -9.38 -15.40 -29.54
CA ASP A 40 -9.75 -16.54 -30.38
C ASP A 40 -10.97 -16.29 -31.30
N PRO A 41 -11.12 -17.06 -32.40
CA PRO A 41 -12.35 -17.05 -33.19
C PRO A 41 -13.60 -17.33 -32.34
N GLY A 42 -14.54 -16.38 -32.34
CA GLY A 42 -15.79 -16.47 -31.57
C GLY A 42 -15.74 -15.78 -30.20
N GLU A 43 -14.59 -15.27 -29.79
CA GLU A 43 -14.46 -14.36 -28.66
C GLU A 43 -14.85 -12.95 -29.08
N ARG A 44 -15.92 -12.48 -28.45
CA ARG A 44 -16.51 -11.19 -28.79
C ARG A 44 -15.70 -10.05 -28.18
N GLY A 45 -15.60 -8.95 -28.90
CA GLY A 45 -15.19 -7.69 -28.31
C GLY A 45 -16.16 -7.22 -27.23
N LEU A 46 -15.63 -6.56 -26.21
CA LEU A 46 -16.38 -6.00 -25.10
C LEU A 46 -16.47 -4.48 -25.27
N PRO A 47 -17.67 -3.91 -25.44
CA PRO A 47 -17.85 -2.48 -25.60
C PRO A 47 -17.84 -1.73 -24.27
N GLY A 48 -17.48 -0.45 -24.32
CA GLY A 48 -17.58 0.49 -23.20
C GLY A 48 -16.54 0.30 -22.09
N ILE A 49 -15.60 -0.63 -22.26
CA ILE A 49 -14.54 -0.89 -21.28
C ILE A 49 -13.50 0.23 -21.35
N VAL A 50 -13.07 0.67 -20.18
CA VAL A 50 -12.24 1.86 -20.03
C VAL A 50 -10.76 1.51 -20.15
N VAL A 51 -10.04 2.28 -20.97
CA VAL A 51 -8.58 2.19 -21.17
C VAL A 51 -8.00 3.58 -20.92
N SER A 52 -6.86 3.66 -20.25
CA SER A 52 -6.21 4.92 -19.85
C SER A 52 -4.68 4.80 -19.92
N ASP A 53 -4.00 5.94 -19.93
CA ASP A 53 -2.54 6.07 -19.81
C ASP A 53 -2.12 6.83 -18.53
N GLY A 54 -3.03 6.93 -17.56
CA GLY A 54 -2.84 7.66 -16.30
C GLY A 54 -3.22 9.14 -16.37
N GLN A 55 -3.61 9.63 -17.56
CA GLN A 55 -4.10 11.00 -17.78
C GLN A 55 -5.41 10.99 -18.57
N ARG A 56 -5.40 10.37 -19.74
CA ARG A 56 -6.49 10.34 -20.71
C ARG A 56 -7.30 9.06 -20.56
N ILE A 57 -8.59 9.15 -20.87
CA ILE A 57 -9.51 8.02 -20.79
C ILE A 57 -10.23 7.83 -22.12
N VAL A 58 -10.21 6.59 -22.63
CA VAL A 58 -10.98 6.16 -23.79
C VAL A 58 -11.83 4.94 -23.45
N ARG A 59 -12.84 4.66 -24.28
CA ARG A 59 -13.70 3.48 -24.13
C ARG A 59 -13.66 2.64 -25.38
N SER A 60 -13.70 1.33 -25.22
CA SER A 60 -13.81 0.41 -26.34
C SER A 60 -15.13 0.58 -27.09
N ASP A 61 -15.09 0.46 -28.42
CA ASP A 61 -16.25 0.60 -29.30
C ASP A 61 -17.17 -0.64 -29.28
N ALA A 62 -18.21 -0.64 -30.11
CA ALA A 62 -19.16 -1.75 -30.22
C ALA A 62 -18.53 -3.10 -30.61
N GLN A 63 -17.33 -3.09 -31.20
CA GLN A 63 -16.55 -4.26 -31.58
C GLN A 63 -15.41 -4.55 -30.59
N GLY A 64 -15.33 -3.81 -29.47
CA GLY A 64 -14.28 -3.90 -28.47
C GLY A 64 -13.00 -3.18 -28.84
N ARG A 65 -12.94 -2.42 -29.95
CA ARG A 65 -11.72 -1.69 -30.35
C ARG A 65 -11.50 -0.47 -29.47
N TRP A 66 -10.29 -0.25 -29.03
CA TRP A 66 -9.87 0.96 -28.35
C TRP A 66 -8.71 1.63 -29.10
N GLN A 67 -8.58 2.95 -28.93
CA GLN A 67 -7.49 3.72 -29.51
C GLN A 67 -7.07 4.83 -28.55
N LEU A 68 -5.78 4.95 -28.27
CA LEU A 68 -5.21 6.02 -27.45
C LEU A 68 -3.84 6.42 -28.01
N GLU A 69 -3.70 7.70 -28.40
CA GLU A 69 -2.48 8.21 -29.05
C GLU A 69 -1.23 7.92 -28.19
N PRO A 70 -0.19 7.29 -28.76
CA PRO A 70 0.88 6.74 -27.96
C PRO A 70 1.84 7.84 -27.49
N VAL A 71 2.23 7.78 -26.21
CA VAL A 71 3.18 8.74 -25.60
C VAL A 71 4.33 7.95 -25.00
N ASP A 72 5.56 8.27 -25.40
CA ASP A 72 6.75 7.57 -24.90
C ASP A 72 6.90 7.76 -23.38
N GLY A 73 7.20 6.68 -22.67
CA GLY A 73 7.35 6.65 -21.22
C GLY A 73 6.04 6.40 -20.46
N ARG A 74 4.90 6.41 -21.15
CA ARG A 74 3.60 6.15 -20.52
C ARG A 74 3.28 4.65 -20.51
N THR A 75 2.41 4.28 -19.58
CA THR A 75 1.89 2.91 -19.46
C THR A 75 0.40 2.97 -19.76
N VAL A 76 -0.03 2.29 -20.82
CA VAL A 76 -1.45 2.14 -21.13
C VAL A 76 -1.99 0.95 -20.36
N PHE A 77 -3.15 1.12 -19.74
CA PHE A 77 -3.79 0.09 -18.95
C PHE A 77 -5.31 0.07 -19.15
N LEU A 78 -5.86 -1.13 -18.97
CA LEU A 78 -7.27 -1.38 -18.81
C LEU A 78 -7.67 -1.08 -17.36
N ILE A 79 -8.71 -0.26 -17.16
CA ILE A 79 -9.37 -0.20 -15.84
C ILE A 79 -10.19 -1.48 -15.73
N LYS A 80 -9.72 -2.42 -14.89
CA LYS A 80 -10.40 -3.69 -14.68
C LYS A 80 -11.83 -3.41 -14.23
N PRO A 81 -12.87 -3.84 -14.98
CA PRO A 81 -14.26 -3.59 -14.63
C PRO A 81 -14.78 -4.61 -13.61
N ALA A 82 -15.78 -4.20 -12.82
CA ALA A 82 -16.52 -5.13 -11.96
C ALA A 82 -17.14 -6.28 -12.76
N GLY A 83 -17.22 -7.47 -12.15
CA GLY A 83 -17.79 -8.66 -12.78
C GLY A 83 -16.89 -9.39 -13.77
N TYR A 84 -15.62 -8.99 -13.90
CA TYR A 84 -14.61 -9.68 -14.69
C TYR A 84 -13.37 -10.04 -13.86
N ASP A 85 -12.61 -11.00 -14.37
CA ASP A 85 -11.26 -11.36 -14.00
C ASP A 85 -10.33 -11.06 -15.16
N VAL A 86 -9.05 -10.97 -14.86
CA VAL A 86 -7.96 -10.73 -15.81
C VAL A 86 -7.00 -11.91 -15.76
N ALA A 87 -6.28 -12.15 -16.86
CA ALA A 87 -5.21 -13.13 -16.88
C ALA A 87 -4.02 -12.65 -16.02
N ASN A 88 -3.17 -13.59 -15.62
CA ASN A 88 -1.91 -13.27 -14.99
C ASN A 88 -0.81 -13.23 -16.05
N ARG A 89 0.08 -12.25 -15.93
CA ARG A 89 1.36 -12.20 -16.62
C ARG A 89 2.27 -13.31 -16.11
N ARG A 90 3.41 -13.51 -16.79
CA ARG A 90 4.41 -14.53 -16.40
C ARG A 90 5.02 -14.29 -15.03
N ASP A 91 5.10 -13.05 -14.60
CA ASP A 91 5.59 -12.63 -13.28
C ASP A 91 4.51 -12.76 -12.18
N GLY A 92 3.26 -13.04 -12.53
CA GLY A 92 2.13 -13.18 -11.63
C GLY A 92 1.23 -11.93 -11.52
N LEU A 93 1.67 -10.78 -12.04
CA LEU A 93 0.87 -9.55 -12.02
C LEU A 93 -0.35 -9.63 -12.95
N PRO A 94 -1.39 -8.79 -12.73
CA PRO A 94 -2.50 -8.67 -13.66
C PRO A 94 -2.05 -8.26 -15.07
N ASP A 95 -2.51 -8.97 -16.10
CA ASP A 95 -2.22 -8.61 -17.50
C ASP A 95 -3.19 -7.56 -18.02
N ILE A 96 -3.04 -6.35 -17.49
CA ILE A 96 -3.92 -5.22 -17.77
C ILE A 96 -3.17 -4.00 -18.29
N TRP A 97 -1.87 -4.09 -18.55
CA TRP A 97 -1.08 -2.95 -18.94
C TRP A 97 0.06 -3.28 -19.91
N VAL A 98 0.45 -2.27 -20.68
CA VAL A 98 1.55 -2.31 -21.65
C VAL A 98 2.26 -0.97 -21.68
N HIS A 99 3.59 -0.99 -21.77
CA HIS A 99 4.37 0.23 -21.89
C HIS A 99 4.40 0.75 -23.33
N GLN A 100 4.38 2.07 -23.46
CA GLN A 100 4.61 2.75 -24.71
C GLN A 100 5.99 3.38 -24.63
N GLN A 101 7.01 2.71 -25.18
CA GLN A 101 8.36 3.22 -25.25
C GLN A 101 9.00 2.78 -26.57
N ARG A 102 9.16 3.70 -27.51
CA ARG A 102 9.68 3.37 -28.85
C ARG A 102 11.19 3.20 -28.89
N GLU A 103 11.91 4.04 -28.16
CA GLU A 103 13.37 4.09 -28.11
C GLU A 103 13.83 4.12 -26.66
N GLN A 104 15.07 3.74 -26.37
CA GLN A 104 15.58 3.81 -25.00
C GLN A 104 15.63 5.27 -24.54
N ALA A 105 15.07 5.57 -23.37
CA ALA A 105 15.19 6.90 -22.77
C ALA A 105 16.67 7.22 -22.47
N LEU A 106 17.10 8.43 -22.78
CA LEU A 106 18.45 8.93 -22.51
C LEU A 106 18.40 10.16 -21.59
N PRO A 107 19.33 10.29 -20.62
CA PRO A 107 20.36 9.32 -20.26
C PRO A 107 19.76 8.01 -19.71
N ALA A 108 20.51 6.92 -19.81
CA ALA A 108 20.07 5.64 -19.26
C ALA A 108 20.02 5.73 -17.72
N LEU A 109 18.89 5.32 -17.14
CA LEU A 109 18.73 5.21 -15.70
C LEU A 109 19.53 4.02 -15.17
N LYS A 110 19.96 4.10 -13.91
CA LYS A 110 20.74 3.08 -13.20
C LYS A 110 20.10 1.69 -13.29
N TYR A 111 18.78 1.63 -13.20
CA TYR A 111 18.00 0.38 -13.22
C TYR A 111 17.31 0.13 -14.58
N GLY A 112 17.68 0.89 -15.61
CA GLY A 112 17.26 0.69 -17.00
C GLY A 112 15.96 1.39 -17.39
N GLY A 113 15.06 1.67 -16.44
CA GLY A 113 13.75 2.26 -16.72
C GLY A 113 12.86 1.38 -17.60
N ILE A 114 11.91 2.00 -18.30
CA ILE A 114 11.04 1.30 -19.26
C ILE A 114 11.85 0.86 -20.47
N THR A 115 11.86 -0.45 -20.70
CA THR A 115 12.50 -1.05 -21.87
C THR A 115 11.69 -0.76 -23.14
N PRO A 116 12.35 -0.47 -24.28
CA PRO A 116 11.66 -0.29 -25.53
C PRO A 116 10.90 -1.55 -25.95
N SER A 117 9.58 -1.50 -25.86
CA SER A 117 8.70 -2.43 -26.53
C SER A 117 8.18 -1.73 -27.78
N GLY A 118 8.25 -2.39 -28.94
CA GLY A 118 7.63 -1.84 -30.14
C GLY A 118 6.21 -1.39 -29.80
N ALA A 119 5.77 -0.22 -30.31
CA ALA A 119 4.43 0.34 -30.13
C ALA A 119 3.37 -0.52 -30.86
N GLY A 120 3.34 -1.79 -30.49
CA GLY A 120 2.50 -2.83 -31.04
C GLY A 120 1.12 -2.74 -30.43
N CYS A 121 0.15 -3.20 -31.21
CA CYS A 121 -1.21 -3.36 -30.76
C CYS A 121 -1.21 -4.27 -29.53
N HIS A 122 -2.02 -3.95 -28.53
CA HIS A 122 -2.17 -4.79 -27.35
C HIS A 122 -3.65 -5.07 -27.11
N ASP A 123 -4.01 -6.33 -27.03
CA ASP A 123 -5.38 -6.73 -26.73
C ASP A 123 -5.48 -7.05 -25.24
N PHE A 124 -6.59 -6.63 -24.61
CA PHE A 124 -6.88 -6.89 -23.21
C PHE A 124 -7.94 -8.00 -23.09
N ALA A 125 -7.55 -9.08 -22.42
CA ALA A 125 -8.41 -10.23 -22.15
C ALA A 125 -9.19 -10.03 -20.84
N LEU A 126 -10.51 -10.19 -20.89
CA LEU A 126 -11.38 -10.17 -19.70
C LEU A 126 -12.24 -11.43 -19.63
N ARG A 127 -12.21 -12.09 -18.46
CA ARG A 127 -13.01 -13.29 -18.21
C ARG A 127 -14.18 -12.97 -17.29
N ARG A 128 -15.41 -13.23 -17.72
CA ARG A 128 -16.60 -12.96 -16.88
C ARG A 128 -16.62 -13.80 -15.61
N VAL A 129 -16.85 -13.16 -14.48
CA VAL A 129 -17.07 -13.82 -13.18
C VAL A 129 -18.52 -14.27 -13.07
N LYS A 130 -18.75 -15.56 -12.80
CA LYS A 130 -20.11 -16.15 -12.75
C LYS A 130 -20.92 -15.73 -11.52
N LYS A 131 -20.26 -15.37 -10.40
CA LYS A 131 -20.91 -14.92 -9.17
C LYS A 131 -19.95 -14.13 -8.30
N ALA A 132 -20.23 -12.87 -8.04
CA ALA A 132 -19.51 -12.08 -7.04
C ALA A 132 -19.96 -12.49 -5.62
N GLY A 133 -19.01 -12.54 -4.68
CA GLY A 133 -19.32 -12.69 -3.26
C GLY A 133 -20.11 -11.48 -2.73
N LYS A 134 -20.77 -11.61 -1.57
CA LYS A 134 -21.40 -10.45 -0.90
C LYS A 134 -20.39 -9.53 -0.23
N THR A 135 -19.19 -10.06 -0.02
CA THR A 135 -18.15 -9.42 0.75
C THR A 135 -16.83 -9.64 0.03
N LEU A 136 -16.05 -8.58 -0.06
CA LEU A 136 -14.73 -8.54 -0.68
C LEU A 136 -13.69 -8.43 0.42
N ASP A 137 -12.65 -9.24 0.36
CA ASP A 137 -11.56 -9.28 1.33
C ASP A 137 -10.23 -9.03 0.60
N VAL A 138 -9.41 -8.14 1.15
CA VAL A 138 -8.23 -7.57 0.49
C VAL A 138 -7.06 -7.59 1.48
N LEU A 139 -5.91 -8.06 1.03
CA LEU A 139 -4.65 -7.87 1.75
C LEU A 139 -4.09 -6.48 1.45
N VAL A 140 -3.71 -5.73 2.47
CA VAL A 140 -3.14 -4.39 2.32
C VAL A 140 -1.80 -4.37 3.02
N PHE A 141 -0.73 -4.31 2.24
CA PHE A 141 0.64 -4.16 2.71
C PHE A 141 1.08 -2.71 2.49
N SER A 142 2.08 -2.28 3.24
CA SER A 142 2.78 -1.02 3.06
C SER A 142 4.23 -1.23 3.46
N ASP A 143 5.18 -0.52 2.84
CA ASP A 143 6.57 -0.45 3.29
C ASP A 143 7.17 -1.85 3.55
N SER A 144 7.13 -2.73 2.54
CA SER A 144 7.92 -3.98 2.60
C SER A 144 9.42 -3.68 2.66
N GLN A 145 9.82 -2.61 1.99
CA GLN A 145 11.05 -1.85 2.09
C GLN A 145 12.32 -2.69 2.33
N THR A 146 12.44 -3.78 1.57
CA THR A 146 13.56 -4.70 1.66
C THR A 146 14.81 -4.05 1.07
N LYS A 147 15.94 -4.10 1.78
CA LYS A 147 17.24 -3.55 1.35
C LYS A 147 18.14 -4.59 0.70
N SER A 148 17.82 -5.88 0.85
CA SER A 148 18.66 -6.98 0.41
C SER A 148 17.86 -8.27 0.18
N VAL A 149 18.49 -9.26 -0.46
CA VAL A 149 17.95 -10.62 -0.57
C VAL A 149 17.65 -11.24 0.80
N GLN A 150 18.44 -10.90 1.81
CA GLN A 150 18.20 -11.36 3.19
C GLN A 150 16.92 -10.75 3.78
N ASP A 151 16.62 -9.49 3.49
CA ASP A 151 15.38 -8.84 3.91
C ASP A 151 14.19 -9.46 3.18
N ILE A 152 14.35 -9.85 1.91
CA ILE A 152 13.32 -10.59 1.17
C ILE A 152 13.08 -11.98 1.81
N ASP A 153 14.12 -12.66 2.32
CA ASP A 153 13.94 -13.89 3.10
C ASP A 153 13.16 -13.65 4.39
N TYR A 154 13.43 -12.55 5.11
CA TYR A 154 12.64 -12.17 6.29
C TYR A 154 11.18 -11.91 5.90
N TYR A 155 10.94 -11.07 4.89
CA TYR A 155 9.61 -10.79 4.37
C TYR A 155 8.86 -12.06 3.95
N TRP A 156 9.53 -12.98 3.27
CA TRP A 156 8.98 -14.27 2.91
C TRP A 156 8.56 -15.06 4.15
N ARG A 157 9.45 -15.26 5.13
CA ARG A 157 9.22 -16.15 6.27
C ARG A 157 8.26 -15.56 7.30
N ASP A 158 8.26 -14.25 7.45
CA ASP A 158 7.54 -13.53 8.50
C ASP A 158 6.15 -13.09 8.05
N ILE A 159 6.01 -12.60 6.82
CA ILE A 159 4.75 -12.05 6.28
C ILE A 159 4.09 -13.00 5.29
N VAL A 160 4.80 -13.39 4.22
CA VAL A 160 4.16 -14.03 3.05
C VAL A 160 3.86 -15.50 3.28
N GLN A 161 4.85 -16.29 3.70
CA GLN A 161 4.75 -17.73 3.88
C GLN A 161 3.62 -18.14 4.84
N PRO A 162 3.38 -17.45 5.97
CA PRO A 162 2.24 -17.76 6.84
C PRO A 162 0.87 -17.60 6.16
N LEU A 163 0.76 -16.74 5.15
CA LEU A 163 -0.48 -16.39 4.46
C LEU A 163 -0.80 -17.30 3.27
N VAL A 164 0.19 -17.91 2.63
CA VAL A 164 0.01 -18.77 1.46
C VAL A 164 -1.05 -19.84 1.72
N GLY A 165 -2.11 -19.82 0.92
CA GLY A 165 -3.24 -20.76 1.02
C GLY A 165 -4.17 -20.56 2.22
N LYS A 166 -3.97 -19.52 3.05
CA LYS A 166 -4.74 -19.27 4.28
C LYS A 166 -5.47 -17.92 4.32
N HIS A 167 -5.06 -16.96 3.48
CA HIS A 167 -5.56 -15.58 3.57
C HIS A 167 -7.03 -15.41 3.13
N GLY A 168 -7.49 -16.10 2.08
CA GLY A 168 -8.87 -16.00 1.57
C GLY A 168 -9.24 -14.65 0.90
N ALA A 169 -8.27 -13.74 0.75
CA ALA A 169 -8.42 -12.48 0.03
C ALA A 169 -8.62 -12.68 -1.48
N ARG A 170 -9.29 -11.72 -2.13
CA ARG A 170 -9.56 -11.73 -3.57
C ARG A 170 -8.39 -11.20 -4.40
N PHE A 171 -7.72 -10.18 -3.86
CA PHE A 171 -6.51 -9.54 -4.36
C PHE A 171 -5.79 -8.88 -3.19
N GLY A 172 -4.61 -8.34 -3.43
CA GLY A 172 -3.92 -7.49 -2.46
C GLY A 172 -3.30 -6.25 -3.09
N MET A 173 -2.71 -5.43 -2.25
CA MET A 173 -2.00 -4.23 -2.66
C MET A 173 -0.81 -3.94 -1.75
N THR A 174 0.20 -3.26 -2.28
CA THR A 174 1.29 -2.65 -1.49
C THR A 174 1.32 -1.13 -1.71
N LEU A 175 1.31 -0.36 -0.62
CA LEU A 175 1.22 1.10 -0.61
C LEU A 175 2.60 1.78 -0.54
N GLY A 176 3.40 1.58 -1.58
CA GLY A 176 4.73 2.20 -1.73
C GLY A 176 5.82 1.55 -0.91
N ASP A 177 7.04 2.00 -1.21
CA ASP A 177 8.28 1.57 -0.58
C ASP A 177 8.41 0.04 -0.61
N ILE A 178 8.31 -0.50 -1.82
CA ILE A 178 8.32 -1.94 -2.06
C ILE A 178 9.69 -2.50 -1.70
N VAL A 179 10.73 -1.81 -2.15
CA VAL A 179 12.14 -2.00 -1.76
C VAL A 179 12.66 -0.68 -1.20
N HIS A 180 13.86 -0.67 -0.62
CA HIS A 180 14.42 0.56 -0.07
C HIS A 180 14.99 1.50 -1.13
N ASP A 181 16.18 1.27 -1.71
CA ASP A 181 16.67 2.13 -2.81
C ASP A 181 17.26 1.29 -3.97
N ASP A 182 17.24 -0.03 -3.81
CA ASP A 182 17.79 -0.98 -4.77
C ASP A 182 16.68 -1.61 -5.59
N LEU A 183 16.26 -0.91 -6.64
CA LEU A 183 15.19 -1.35 -7.54
C LEU A 183 15.55 -2.64 -8.30
N SER A 184 16.82 -3.08 -8.27
CA SER A 184 17.21 -4.39 -8.83
C SER A 184 16.58 -5.57 -8.08
N LEU A 185 16.05 -5.35 -6.88
CA LEU A 185 15.35 -6.34 -6.07
C LEU A 185 13.90 -6.60 -6.49
N TYR A 186 13.29 -5.74 -7.33
CA TYR A 186 11.89 -5.88 -7.75
C TYR A 186 11.51 -7.27 -8.27
N PRO A 187 12.28 -7.93 -9.16
CA PRO A 187 11.92 -9.27 -9.64
C PRO A 187 11.81 -10.30 -8.51
N GLU A 188 12.66 -10.21 -7.49
CA GLU A 188 12.69 -11.21 -6.41
C GLU A 188 11.59 -10.96 -5.38
N ILE A 189 11.38 -9.71 -4.96
CA ILE A 189 10.28 -9.40 -4.05
C ILE A 189 8.92 -9.62 -4.71
N LEU A 190 8.78 -9.31 -6.01
CA LEU A 190 7.56 -9.59 -6.76
C LEU A 190 7.27 -11.09 -6.81
N ARG A 191 8.26 -11.92 -7.16
CA ARG A 191 8.12 -13.39 -7.12
C ARG A 191 7.70 -13.89 -5.75
N THR A 192 8.22 -13.27 -4.68
CA THR A 192 7.87 -13.59 -3.30
C THR A 192 6.41 -13.26 -3.02
N THR A 193 5.97 -12.02 -3.26
CA THR A 193 4.58 -11.60 -3.03
C THR A 193 3.59 -12.37 -3.91
N MET A 194 3.91 -12.65 -5.18
CA MET A 194 3.01 -13.35 -6.11
C MET A 194 2.79 -14.82 -5.74
N SER A 195 3.58 -15.38 -4.83
CA SER A 195 3.31 -16.71 -4.26
C SER A 195 1.99 -16.79 -3.46
N LEU A 196 1.40 -15.64 -3.10
CA LEU A 196 0.05 -15.55 -2.52
C LEU A 196 -1.04 -15.99 -3.50
N GLY A 197 -0.75 -16.04 -4.81
CA GLY A 197 -1.66 -16.61 -5.81
C GLY A 197 -2.90 -15.79 -6.11
N ILE A 198 -2.85 -14.47 -5.86
CA ILE A 198 -3.93 -13.52 -6.14
C ILE A 198 -3.40 -12.30 -6.92
N PRO A 199 -4.26 -11.59 -7.69
CA PRO A 199 -3.90 -10.31 -8.28
C PRO A 199 -3.32 -9.34 -7.23
N TRP A 200 -2.34 -8.56 -7.62
CA TRP A 200 -1.68 -7.62 -6.72
C TRP A 200 -1.45 -6.26 -7.37
N MET A 201 -1.77 -5.23 -6.60
CA MET A 201 -1.69 -3.83 -7.00
C MET A 201 -0.55 -3.12 -6.27
N HIS A 202 0.07 -2.16 -6.93
CA HIS A 202 1.17 -1.39 -6.34
C HIS A 202 0.87 0.10 -6.46
N VAL A 203 1.26 0.84 -5.44
CA VAL A 203 1.40 2.30 -5.45
C VAL A 203 2.88 2.56 -5.21
N PRO A 204 3.51 3.53 -5.88
CA PRO A 204 4.92 3.87 -5.64
C PRO A 204 5.06 4.68 -4.36
N GLY A 205 6.17 4.48 -3.66
CA GLY A 205 6.63 5.31 -2.56
C GLY A 205 7.92 6.06 -2.90
N ASN A 206 8.46 6.82 -1.94
CA ASN A 206 9.61 7.67 -2.20
C ASN A 206 10.91 6.89 -2.39
N HIS A 207 10.93 5.64 -1.95
CA HIS A 207 12.04 4.70 -2.10
C HIS A 207 11.96 3.91 -3.42
N ASP A 208 10.86 4.03 -4.14
CA ASP A 208 10.66 3.41 -5.46
C ASP A 208 11.16 4.31 -6.63
N LEU A 209 11.70 5.49 -6.32
CA LEU A 209 12.16 6.50 -7.29
C LEU A 209 13.49 6.12 -7.96
N ASP A 210 13.58 6.36 -9.27
CA ASP A 210 14.82 6.48 -10.03
C ASP A 210 15.50 7.83 -9.68
N PHE A 211 16.31 7.85 -8.62
CA PHE A 211 16.98 9.08 -8.16
C PHE A 211 17.96 9.73 -9.16
N ASP A 212 18.34 9.03 -10.23
CA ASP A 212 19.14 9.57 -11.33
C ASP A 212 18.29 10.11 -12.49
N ALA A 213 16.95 10.09 -12.38
CA ALA A 213 16.05 10.80 -13.26
C ALA A 213 16.22 12.32 -13.13
N SER A 214 16.00 13.03 -14.23
CA SER A 214 16.11 14.50 -14.30
C SER A 214 14.80 15.23 -14.02
N SER A 215 13.69 14.50 -13.90
CA SER A 215 12.34 15.04 -13.74
C SER A 215 11.46 14.11 -12.90
N ASP A 216 10.39 14.66 -12.34
CA ASP A 216 9.36 13.91 -11.63
C ASP A 216 8.64 12.88 -12.51
N GLU A 217 8.20 13.30 -13.70
CA GLU A 217 7.55 12.47 -14.73
C GLU A 217 8.35 11.20 -15.10
N ASP A 218 9.68 11.30 -15.05
CA ASP A 218 10.59 10.21 -15.42
C ASP A 218 11.04 9.36 -14.23
N SER A 219 10.76 9.79 -13.00
CA SER A 219 11.31 9.21 -11.77
C SER A 219 10.75 7.82 -11.41
N LEU A 220 9.70 7.36 -12.08
CA LEU A 220 9.09 6.04 -11.86
C LEU A 220 9.15 5.14 -13.09
N ARG A 221 10.14 5.34 -13.98
CA ARG A 221 10.28 4.50 -15.17
C ARG A 221 10.60 3.04 -14.80
N THR A 222 11.47 2.81 -13.83
CA THR A 222 11.81 1.45 -13.38
C THR A 222 10.66 0.84 -12.58
N PHE A 223 10.00 1.60 -11.70
CA PHE A 223 8.77 1.15 -11.03
C PHE A 223 7.75 0.67 -12.05
N ARG A 224 7.43 1.50 -13.05
CA ARG A 224 6.44 1.16 -14.07
C ARG A 224 6.80 -0.11 -14.84
N GLN A 225 8.05 -0.23 -15.25
CA GLN A 225 8.57 -1.40 -15.97
C GLN A 225 8.27 -2.74 -15.26
N HIS A 226 8.30 -2.74 -13.92
CA HIS A 226 8.19 -3.95 -13.12
C HIS A 226 6.82 -4.14 -12.47
N LEU A 227 6.15 -3.07 -12.08
CA LEU A 227 5.00 -3.11 -11.17
C LEU A 227 3.70 -2.56 -11.79
N GLY A 228 3.78 -1.95 -12.98
CA GLY A 228 2.63 -1.44 -13.72
C GLY A 228 2.41 0.07 -13.57
N PRO A 229 1.22 0.60 -13.90
CA PRO A 229 0.98 2.04 -13.88
C PRO A 229 1.12 2.66 -12.48
N ASP A 230 1.59 3.89 -12.43
CA ASP A 230 1.74 4.71 -11.21
C ASP A 230 0.46 5.50 -10.86
N THR A 231 -0.52 5.53 -11.76
CA THR A 231 -1.84 6.14 -11.58
C THR A 231 -2.87 5.32 -12.34
N TYR A 232 -3.83 4.70 -11.64
CA TYR A 232 -4.79 3.78 -12.24
C TYR A 232 -6.02 3.56 -11.35
N ALA A 233 -7.00 2.84 -11.90
CA ALA A 233 -8.16 2.38 -11.15
C ALA A 233 -8.45 0.89 -11.38
N TRP A 234 -9.15 0.30 -10.41
CA TRP A 234 -9.59 -1.09 -10.41
C TRP A 234 -10.98 -1.20 -9.78
N GLU A 235 -11.91 -1.88 -10.46
CA GLU A 235 -13.29 -1.98 -10.02
C GLU A 235 -13.70 -3.39 -9.59
N GLU A 236 -14.31 -3.46 -8.40
CA GLU A 236 -15.08 -4.59 -7.93
C GLU A 236 -16.53 -4.20 -7.70
N GLU A 237 -17.39 -5.19 -7.47
CA GLU A 237 -18.81 -4.94 -7.19
C GLU A 237 -19.02 -4.15 -5.89
N GLN A 238 -18.11 -4.27 -4.92
CA GLN A 238 -18.20 -3.67 -3.59
C GLN A 238 -17.39 -2.38 -3.45
N MET A 239 -16.32 -2.23 -4.23
CA MET A 239 -15.39 -1.09 -4.12
C MET A 239 -14.80 -0.70 -5.47
N VAL A 240 -14.37 0.56 -5.56
CA VAL A 240 -13.46 1.05 -6.59
C VAL A 240 -12.16 1.45 -5.90
N PHE A 241 -11.04 0.91 -6.37
CA PHE A 241 -9.71 1.32 -5.94
C PHE A 241 -9.12 2.28 -6.96
N VAL A 242 -8.51 3.36 -6.49
CA VAL A 242 -7.69 4.28 -7.28
C VAL A 242 -6.32 4.36 -6.63
N GLY A 243 -5.29 3.87 -7.32
CA GLY A 243 -3.90 3.99 -6.89
C GLY A 243 -3.29 5.26 -7.49
N LEU A 244 -2.63 6.07 -6.66
CA LEU A 244 -2.01 7.32 -7.07
C LEU A 244 -0.59 7.38 -6.53
N ASP A 245 0.37 7.62 -7.41
CA ASP A 245 1.66 8.18 -7.03
C ASP A 245 1.46 9.55 -6.40
N ASP A 246 1.84 9.69 -5.15
CA ASP A 246 1.76 10.96 -4.44
C ASP A 246 3.13 11.50 -4.03
N VAL A 247 4.20 11.01 -4.66
CA VAL A 247 5.57 11.43 -4.41
C VAL A 247 6.04 12.35 -5.53
N ILE A 248 6.03 13.66 -5.28
CA ILE A 248 6.57 14.64 -6.23
C ILE A 248 8.09 14.71 -6.04
N TYR A 249 8.83 14.11 -6.97
CA TYR A 249 10.29 14.13 -6.99
C TYR A 249 10.84 15.52 -7.35
N GLN A 250 11.86 15.93 -6.59
CA GLN A 250 12.49 17.25 -6.64
C GLN A 250 14.01 17.09 -6.82
N PRO A 251 14.48 16.70 -8.03
CA PRO A 251 15.87 16.42 -8.28
C PRO A 251 16.75 17.64 -7.93
N GLY A 252 17.79 17.38 -7.13
CA GLY A 252 18.72 18.42 -6.65
C GLY A 252 18.25 19.21 -5.41
N GLN A 253 17.07 18.92 -4.85
CA GLN A 253 16.61 19.51 -3.59
C GLN A 253 16.87 18.59 -2.38
N LYS A 254 16.70 19.14 -1.18
CA LYS A 254 16.73 18.41 0.11
C LYS A 254 15.55 18.87 0.98
N PRO A 255 14.57 17.99 1.30
CA PRO A 255 14.42 16.62 0.81
C PRO A 255 14.28 16.56 -0.72
N ALA A 256 14.57 15.39 -1.30
CA ALA A 256 14.51 15.19 -2.75
C ALA A 256 13.09 14.96 -3.26
N TYR A 257 12.06 15.07 -2.41
CA TYR A 257 10.66 14.91 -2.78
C TYR A 257 9.75 15.66 -1.79
N VAL A 258 8.48 15.79 -2.15
CA VAL A 258 7.39 16.24 -1.29
C VAL A 258 6.10 15.47 -1.63
N GLY A 259 5.24 15.21 -0.64
CA GLY A 259 3.92 14.64 -0.91
C GLY A 259 3.07 15.60 -1.75
N GLY A 260 2.41 15.11 -2.80
CA GLY A 260 1.59 15.92 -3.69
C GLY A 260 1.09 15.13 -4.90
N LEU A 261 0.19 15.73 -5.68
CA LEU A 261 -0.34 15.12 -6.90
C LEU A 261 0.01 15.95 -8.13
N ARG A 262 0.31 15.27 -9.24
CA ARG A 262 0.57 15.90 -10.54
C ARG A 262 -0.72 16.33 -11.23
N GLU A 263 -0.57 17.22 -12.21
CA GLU A 263 -1.72 17.72 -12.99
C GLU A 263 -2.40 16.63 -13.82
N ASP A 264 -1.62 15.73 -14.42
CA ASP A 264 -2.14 14.63 -15.23
C ASP A 264 -3.01 13.65 -14.41
N GLN A 265 -2.65 13.44 -13.15
CA GLN A 265 -3.47 12.67 -12.21
C GLN A 265 -4.78 13.37 -11.89
N PHE A 266 -4.77 14.70 -11.71
CA PHE A 266 -6.01 15.45 -11.54
C PHE A 266 -6.89 15.40 -12.79
N GLU A 267 -6.32 15.48 -13.98
CA GLU A 267 -7.06 15.31 -15.24
C GLU A 267 -7.69 13.91 -15.31
N PHE A 268 -6.96 12.87 -14.96
CA PHE A 268 -7.48 11.51 -14.86
C PHE A 268 -8.64 11.42 -13.87
N LEU A 269 -8.47 11.93 -12.65
CA LEU A 269 -9.52 11.89 -11.62
C LEU A 269 -10.77 12.67 -12.04
N GLN A 270 -10.61 13.85 -12.63
CA GLN A 270 -11.72 14.67 -13.13
C GLN A 270 -12.50 13.96 -14.24
N ALA A 271 -11.83 13.18 -15.09
CA ALA A 271 -12.47 12.38 -16.13
C ALA A 271 -13.08 11.08 -15.59
N TYR A 272 -12.44 10.42 -14.62
CA TYR A 272 -12.81 9.10 -14.12
C TYR A 272 -13.90 9.13 -13.05
N LEU A 273 -13.75 9.97 -12.02
CA LEU A 273 -14.63 9.99 -10.84
C LEU A 273 -16.12 10.16 -11.19
N PRO A 274 -16.54 10.98 -12.18
CA PRO A 274 -17.95 11.07 -12.57
C PRO A 274 -18.58 9.76 -13.05
N THR A 275 -17.75 8.74 -13.36
CA THR A 275 -18.19 7.41 -13.82
C THR A 275 -18.30 6.39 -12.68
N VAL A 276 -17.78 6.72 -11.49
CA VAL A 276 -17.72 5.82 -10.34
C VAL A 276 -19.10 5.72 -9.65
N PRO A 277 -19.63 4.51 -9.43
CA PRO A 277 -20.87 4.33 -8.68
C PRO A 277 -20.74 4.80 -7.23
N GLN A 278 -21.64 5.68 -6.79
CA GLN A 278 -21.61 6.27 -5.44
C GLN A 278 -22.08 5.31 -4.34
N ASP A 279 -22.65 4.14 -4.67
CA ASP A 279 -23.08 3.12 -3.71
C ASP A 279 -21.95 2.13 -3.32
N ARG A 280 -20.80 2.21 -4.00
CA ARG A 280 -19.59 1.43 -3.69
C ARG A 280 -18.66 2.24 -2.79
N LEU A 281 -17.76 1.53 -2.08
CA LEU A 281 -16.65 2.19 -1.39
C LEU A 281 -15.64 2.72 -2.43
N LEU A 282 -15.32 4.00 -2.40
CA LEU A 282 -14.19 4.56 -3.14
C LEU A 282 -12.94 4.53 -2.23
N VAL A 283 -11.93 3.76 -2.61
CA VAL A 283 -10.65 3.65 -1.90
C VAL A 283 -9.58 4.35 -2.72
N LEU A 284 -8.86 5.29 -2.11
CA LEU A 284 -7.64 5.86 -2.68
C LEU A 284 -6.43 5.28 -1.95
N GLY A 285 -5.51 4.68 -2.69
CA GLY A 285 -4.22 4.23 -2.17
C GLY A 285 -3.10 5.18 -2.59
N VAL A 286 -2.37 5.70 -1.62
CA VAL A 286 -1.21 6.58 -1.76
C VAL A 286 -0.08 6.10 -0.84
N HIS A 287 1.11 6.68 -0.95
CA HIS A 287 2.20 6.35 -0.04
C HIS A 287 2.34 7.40 1.08
N ILE A 288 2.46 8.69 0.76
CA ILE A 288 2.63 9.75 1.76
C ILE A 288 1.26 10.13 2.38
N PRO A 289 1.14 10.22 3.71
CA PRO A 289 -0.12 10.62 4.31
C PRO A 289 -0.58 12.02 3.91
N PHE A 290 -1.90 12.21 3.78
CA PHE A 290 -2.47 13.53 3.47
C PHE A 290 -2.49 14.45 4.69
N PHE A 291 -2.54 13.87 5.89
CA PHE A 291 -2.31 14.61 7.13
C PHE A 291 -0.84 15.01 7.28
N TRP A 292 -0.58 15.97 8.17
CA TRP A 292 0.78 16.26 8.60
C TRP A 292 1.00 15.63 9.97
N PRO A 293 2.01 14.75 10.14
CA PRO A 293 2.37 14.22 11.46
C PRO A 293 2.71 15.34 12.43
N ASP A 294 3.40 16.38 11.94
CA ASP A 294 3.73 17.61 12.63
C ASP A 294 3.26 18.80 11.78
N ALA A 295 2.30 19.58 12.29
CA ALA A 295 1.76 20.74 11.58
C ALA A 295 2.82 21.84 11.32
N SER A 296 3.94 21.84 12.04
CA SER A 296 5.06 22.76 11.81
C SER A 296 5.97 22.33 10.66
N ARG A 297 5.85 21.08 10.19
CA ARG A 297 6.62 20.50 9.09
C ARG A 297 5.68 19.78 8.10
N PRO A 298 4.97 20.53 7.25
CA PRO A 298 4.12 19.96 6.22
C PRO A 298 4.87 18.97 5.33
N THR A 299 4.36 17.74 5.24
CA THR A 299 4.90 16.67 4.39
C THR A 299 4.20 16.55 3.04
N PHE A 300 2.99 17.11 2.94
CA PHE A 300 2.13 17.05 1.77
C PHE A 300 1.66 18.45 1.34
N ARG A 301 1.65 18.74 0.03
CA ARG A 301 1.21 20.03 -0.53
C ARG A 301 -0.28 20.26 -0.24
N ALA A 302 -0.57 21.27 0.59
CA ALA A 302 -1.94 21.60 1.01
C ALA A 302 -2.90 21.85 -0.17
N ALA A 303 -2.45 22.55 -1.21
CA ALA A 303 -3.25 22.88 -2.37
C ALA A 303 -3.73 21.63 -3.13
N ASP A 304 -2.87 20.61 -3.26
CA ASP A 304 -3.24 19.36 -3.93
C ASP A 304 -4.24 18.56 -3.09
N ARG A 305 -4.00 18.49 -1.77
CA ARG A 305 -4.92 17.84 -0.83
C ARG A 305 -6.31 18.47 -0.91
N GLU A 306 -6.40 19.80 -0.85
CA GLU A 306 -7.67 20.53 -0.95
C GLU A 306 -8.37 20.31 -2.29
N ARG A 307 -7.61 20.31 -3.40
CA ARG A 307 -8.14 20.04 -4.74
C ARG A 307 -8.69 18.61 -4.84
N LEU A 308 -7.97 17.62 -4.32
CA LEU A 308 -8.43 16.24 -4.25
C LEU A 308 -9.71 16.12 -3.41
N PHE A 309 -9.70 16.69 -2.21
CA PHE A 309 -10.84 16.67 -1.30
C PHE A 309 -12.09 17.30 -1.94
N ALA A 310 -11.92 18.36 -2.73
CA ALA A 310 -13.02 18.96 -3.49
C ALA A 310 -13.62 18.03 -4.55
N LEU A 311 -12.82 17.15 -5.17
CA LEU A 311 -13.31 16.12 -6.10
C LEU A 311 -14.03 14.97 -5.40
N LEU A 312 -13.66 14.68 -4.14
CA LEU A 312 -14.15 13.54 -3.38
C LEU A 312 -15.36 13.86 -2.49
N LYS A 313 -15.61 15.12 -2.15
CA LYS A 313 -16.58 15.55 -1.12
C LYS A 313 -18.02 15.03 -1.30
N ASP A 314 -18.41 14.78 -2.55
CA ASP A 314 -19.77 14.34 -2.91
C ASP A 314 -19.91 12.80 -2.93
N PHE A 315 -18.81 12.06 -2.74
CA PHE A 315 -18.85 10.61 -2.55
C PHE A 315 -19.21 10.27 -1.10
N PRO A 316 -20.25 9.44 -0.87
CA PRO A 316 -20.73 9.16 0.48
C PRO A 316 -19.85 8.16 1.25
N HIS A 317 -19.02 7.39 0.54
CA HIS A 317 -18.20 6.31 1.08
C HIS A 317 -16.78 6.41 0.52
N VAL A 318 -15.89 7.08 1.23
CA VAL A 318 -14.49 7.24 0.84
C VAL A 318 -13.59 6.76 1.97
N LEU A 319 -12.55 6.01 1.60
CA LEU A 319 -11.46 5.60 2.48
C LEU A 319 -10.14 5.98 1.82
N LEU A 320 -9.27 6.69 2.54
CA LEU A 320 -7.90 6.93 2.13
C LEU A 320 -6.98 5.91 2.81
N LEU A 321 -6.10 5.30 2.03
CA LEU A 321 -5.05 4.42 2.51
C LEU A 321 -3.68 5.02 2.21
N SER A 322 -2.84 5.19 3.22
CA SER A 322 -1.47 5.73 3.12
C SER A 322 -0.46 4.87 3.87
N GLY A 323 0.82 4.95 3.51
CA GLY A 323 1.95 4.22 4.08
C GLY A 323 3.00 5.13 4.74
N HIS A 324 4.28 4.92 4.45
CA HIS A 324 5.42 5.84 4.67
C HIS A 324 5.88 6.05 6.11
N SER A 325 4.97 6.04 7.09
CA SER A 325 5.26 6.59 8.42
C SER A 325 5.96 5.62 9.36
N HIS A 326 6.06 4.33 9.01
CA HIS A 326 6.56 3.25 9.90
C HIS A 326 5.96 3.32 11.31
N THR A 327 4.69 3.70 11.34
CA THR A 327 3.74 3.76 12.45
C THR A 327 2.37 3.50 11.84
N GLN A 328 1.33 3.32 12.64
CA GLN A 328 -0.03 3.29 12.13
C GLN A 328 -0.94 4.19 12.94
N ARG A 329 -1.97 4.74 12.29
CA ARG A 329 -3.00 5.53 12.95
C ARG A 329 -4.25 5.71 12.12
N HIS A 330 -5.39 5.86 12.80
CA HIS A 330 -6.60 6.37 12.19
C HIS A 330 -6.58 7.89 12.21
N TRP A 331 -6.87 8.52 11.09
CA TRP A 331 -7.01 9.97 10.97
C TRP A 331 -8.34 10.34 10.33
N TYR A 332 -8.96 11.42 10.81
CA TYR A 332 -10.25 11.90 10.29
C TYR A 332 -10.13 13.35 9.85
N HIS A 333 -10.07 13.58 8.55
CA HIS A 333 -10.03 14.93 7.99
C HIS A 333 -11.37 15.64 8.18
N THR A 334 -11.30 16.89 8.64
CA THR A 334 -12.45 17.78 8.75
C THR A 334 -12.18 19.11 8.02
N ALA A 335 -13.06 20.11 8.19
CA ALA A 335 -12.91 21.41 7.55
C ALA A 335 -11.60 22.13 7.89
N ASP A 336 -10.99 21.82 9.04
CA ASP A 336 -9.68 22.32 9.48
C ASP A 336 -8.51 21.86 8.60
N THR A 337 -8.66 20.70 7.94
CA THR A 337 -7.66 20.13 7.02
C THR A 337 -8.08 20.24 5.55
N GLY A 338 -9.10 21.07 5.26
CA GLY A 338 -9.61 21.34 3.91
C GLY A 338 -10.71 20.38 3.42
N TRP A 339 -11.20 19.48 4.28
CA TRP A 339 -12.27 18.56 3.91
C TRP A 339 -13.66 19.16 4.15
N HIS A 340 -14.49 19.18 3.10
CA HIS A 340 -15.82 19.78 3.12
C HIS A 340 -16.94 18.80 2.72
N GLY A 341 -16.74 17.50 2.95
CA GLY A 341 -17.78 16.49 2.75
C GLY A 341 -18.74 16.35 3.92
N ALA A 342 -19.75 15.50 3.76
CA ALA A 342 -20.87 15.38 4.72
C ALA A 342 -20.49 14.76 6.08
N LYS A 343 -19.40 13.99 6.14
CA LYS A 343 -18.86 13.34 7.35
C LYS A 343 -17.34 13.45 7.32
N PRO A 344 -16.61 13.36 8.45
CA PRO A 344 -15.16 13.33 8.44
C PRO A 344 -14.62 12.25 7.48
N LEU A 345 -13.60 12.60 6.70
CA LEU A 345 -12.98 11.69 5.74
C LEU A 345 -11.92 10.84 6.45
N HIS A 346 -12.11 9.53 6.43
CA HIS A 346 -11.23 8.58 7.10
C HIS A 346 -9.99 8.30 6.24
N GLU A 347 -8.82 8.54 6.83
CA GLU A 347 -7.52 8.06 6.37
C GLU A 347 -6.95 7.02 7.36
N TYR A 348 -6.41 5.93 6.81
CA TYR A 348 -5.58 4.95 7.52
C TYR A 348 -4.31 4.76 6.67
N ASN A 349 -3.15 5.36 6.94
CA ASN A 349 -2.45 5.18 8.20
C ASN A 349 -1.83 3.77 8.33
N VAL A 350 -1.58 3.04 7.24
CA VAL A 350 -1.28 1.60 7.28
C VAL A 350 0.13 1.36 7.83
N GLY A 351 0.24 0.45 8.80
CA GLY A 351 1.53 0.06 9.35
C GLY A 351 2.46 -0.61 8.33
N ALA A 352 3.74 -0.58 8.62
CA ALA A 352 4.79 -1.12 7.75
C ALA A 352 4.96 -2.64 7.89
N ALA A 353 5.04 -3.34 6.75
CA ALA A 353 5.31 -4.77 6.70
C ALA A 353 6.74 -5.11 7.17
N CYS A 354 7.68 -4.19 6.96
CA CYS A 354 9.03 -4.29 7.51
C CYS A 354 9.16 -3.84 8.97
N GLY A 355 8.07 -3.40 9.60
CA GLY A 355 8.09 -2.73 10.89
C GLY A 355 8.96 -1.47 10.82
N ALA A 356 10.12 -1.51 11.45
CA ALA A 356 11.14 -0.50 11.31
C ALA A 356 12.33 -1.07 10.53
N PHE A 357 12.20 -1.15 9.21
CA PHE A 357 13.30 -1.44 8.29
C PHE A 357 13.97 -2.81 8.51
N TRP A 358 13.22 -3.83 8.94
CA TRP A 358 13.78 -5.16 9.30
C TRP A 358 14.90 -5.06 10.36
N SER A 359 14.81 -4.08 11.27
CA SER A 359 15.78 -3.86 12.35
C SER A 359 15.36 -4.57 13.65
N GLY A 360 16.26 -4.55 14.63
CA GLY A 360 16.02 -5.11 15.96
C GLY A 360 16.81 -6.38 16.24
N ALA A 361 16.71 -6.85 17.48
CA ALA A 361 17.32 -8.11 17.88
C ALA A 361 16.60 -9.28 17.17
N LYS A 362 17.38 -10.26 16.70
CA LYS A 362 16.79 -11.43 16.03
C LYS A 362 16.11 -12.36 17.02
N ASP A 363 14.99 -12.92 16.60
CA ASP A 363 14.29 -14.01 17.29
C ASP A 363 15.03 -15.35 17.17
N ALA A 364 14.42 -16.42 17.69
CA ALA A 364 14.99 -17.76 17.67
C ALA A 364 15.13 -18.33 16.24
N GLU A 365 14.35 -17.84 15.29
CA GLU A 365 14.40 -18.20 13.88
C GLU A 365 15.40 -17.34 13.09
N GLY A 366 16.03 -16.36 13.73
CA GLY A 366 17.01 -15.47 13.10
C GLY A 366 16.38 -14.33 12.29
N ILE A 367 15.09 -14.07 12.49
CA ILE A 367 14.33 -12.96 11.90
C ILE A 367 14.36 -11.80 12.89
N PRO A 368 14.65 -10.55 12.47
CA PRO A 368 14.56 -9.38 13.34
C PRO A 368 13.17 -9.24 13.98
N ASP A 369 13.10 -9.10 15.31
CA ASP A 369 11.86 -8.79 16.06
C ASP A 369 11.51 -7.31 15.86
N THR A 370 11.05 -6.98 14.66
CA THR A 370 10.93 -5.60 14.21
C THR A 370 9.59 -4.99 14.64
N THR A 371 9.69 -3.83 15.28
CA THR A 371 8.57 -3.09 15.84
C THR A 371 8.63 -1.65 15.35
N MET A 372 7.50 -1.12 14.88
CA MET A 372 7.32 0.28 14.47
C MET A 372 7.55 1.25 15.65
N ALA A 373 7.84 2.52 15.35
CA ALA A 373 8.19 3.51 16.38
C ALA A 373 7.07 3.74 17.42
N ASP A 374 5.81 3.50 17.05
CA ASP A 374 4.64 3.57 17.93
C ASP A 374 4.44 2.31 18.80
N GLY A 375 5.35 1.34 18.73
CA GLY A 375 5.31 0.06 19.46
C GLY A 375 4.50 -1.04 18.78
N THR A 376 3.91 -0.83 17.61
CA THR A 376 3.21 -1.88 16.87
C THR A 376 4.22 -2.83 16.21
N PRO A 377 4.13 -4.16 16.41
CA PRO A 377 4.93 -5.11 15.64
C PRO A 377 4.66 -5.00 14.13
N ASN A 378 5.64 -5.40 13.33
CA ASN A 378 5.45 -5.55 11.89
C ASN A 378 4.34 -6.55 11.56
N GLY A 379 3.82 -6.50 10.33
CA GLY A 379 2.63 -7.27 10.00
C GLY A 379 1.98 -6.83 8.69
N TYR A 380 0.67 -7.00 8.62
CA TYR A 380 -0.11 -6.60 7.46
C TYR A 380 -1.53 -6.17 7.85
N ALA A 381 -2.13 -5.33 7.02
CA ALA A 381 -3.52 -4.95 7.15
C ALA A 381 -4.44 -5.82 6.29
N ARG A 382 -5.71 -5.85 6.66
CA ARG A 382 -6.80 -6.36 5.84
C ARG A 382 -7.86 -5.29 5.69
N LEU A 383 -8.40 -5.18 4.48
CA LEU A 383 -9.61 -4.41 4.19
C LEU A 383 -10.70 -5.39 3.79
N ARG A 384 -11.85 -5.33 4.45
CA ARG A 384 -13.04 -6.02 3.96
C ARG A 384 -14.14 -5.03 3.69
N VAL A 385 -14.78 -5.22 2.54
CA VAL A 385 -15.85 -4.38 2.04
C VAL A 385 -17.10 -5.22 1.84
N SER A 386 -18.20 -4.74 2.37
CA SER A 386 -19.54 -5.28 2.16
C SER A 386 -20.41 -4.24 1.44
N GLY A 387 -21.56 -4.67 0.92
CA GLY A 387 -22.41 -3.79 0.10
C GLY A 387 -22.76 -2.46 0.77
N LYS A 388 -22.97 -1.42 -0.05
CA LYS A 388 -23.29 -0.04 0.35
C LYS A 388 -22.15 0.68 1.10
N GLY A 389 -20.91 0.53 0.63
CA GLY A 389 -19.74 1.24 1.15
C GLY A 389 -19.29 0.88 2.57
N ASN A 390 -19.91 -0.12 3.19
CA ASN A 390 -19.57 -0.58 4.53
C ASN A 390 -18.23 -1.31 4.50
N HIS A 391 -17.27 -0.81 5.26
CA HIS A 391 -15.91 -1.34 5.26
C HIS A 391 -15.33 -1.37 6.66
N GLN A 392 -14.34 -2.23 6.82
CA GLN A 392 -13.62 -2.44 8.07
C GLN A 392 -12.16 -2.74 7.72
N VAL A 393 -11.26 -2.18 8.53
CA VAL A 393 -9.81 -2.38 8.43
C VAL A 393 -9.30 -3.06 9.70
N SER A 394 -8.28 -3.91 9.57
CA SER A 394 -7.63 -4.54 10.71
C SER A 394 -6.14 -4.79 10.49
N TRP A 395 -5.36 -4.70 11.57
CA TRP A 395 -3.94 -5.04 11.60
C TRP A 395 -3.72 -6.44 12.19
N HIS A 396 -2.79 -7.18 11.59
CA HIS A 396 -2.35 -8.50 12.03
C HIS A 396 -0.84 -8.49 12.18
N ALA A 397 -0.36 -8.63 13.42
CA ALA A 397 1.06 -8.75 13.70
C ALA A 397 1.64 -10.04 13.07
N ALA A 398 2.83 -9.94 12.50
CA ALA A 398 3.52 -11.05 11.88
C ALA A 398 3.73 -12.19 12.87
N ARG A 399 3.40 -13.42 12.46
CA ARG A 399 3.52 -14.65 13.27
C ARG A 399 2.88 -14.61 14.68
N ASP A 400 1.99 -13.65 14.98
CA ASP A 400 1.23 -13.67 16.23
C ASP A 400 0.15 -14.76 16.19
N ALA A 401 0.42 -15.89 16.85
CA ALA A 401 -0.50 -17.02 16.92
C ALA A 401 -1.80 -16.70 17.67
N THR A 402 -1.79 -15.72 18.58
CA THR A 402 -2.99 -15.26 19.29
C THR A 402 -3.79 -14.27 18.47
N ASP A 403 -3.10 -13.55 17.59
CA ASP A 403 -3.61 -12.43 16.82
C ASP A 403 -4.41 -11.49 17.76
N SER A 404 -3.89 -11.19 18.94
CA SER A 404 -4.71 -10.55 20.00
C SER A 404 -5.08 -9.10 19.67
N GLY A 405 -4.31 -8.46 18.78
CA GLY A 405 -4.44 -7.03 18.46
C GLY A 405 -4.06 -6.09 19.61
N ILE A 406 -3.49 -6.63 20.70
CA ILE A 406 -3.18 -5.86 21.92
C ILE A 406 -1.78 -6.25 22.45
N GLY A 407 -0.84 -5.32 22.37
CA GLY A 407 0.46 -5.41 23.04
C GLY A 407 0.36 -4.96 24.50
N LEU A 408 0.71 -5.83 25.46
CA LEU A 408 0.65 -5.51 26.89
C LEU A 408 2.02 -5.30 27.51
N HIS A 409 2.13 -4.30 28.38
CA HIS A 409 3.26 -4.12 29.29
C HIS A 409 2.77 -3.93 30.72
N ALA A 410 3.38 -4.63 31.67
CA ALA A 410 3.16 -4.41 33.10
C ALA A 410 4.48 -4.65 33.86
N PRO A 411 4.70 -3.96 35.00
CA PRO A 411 5.74 -4.35 35.94
C PRO A 411 5.60 -5.81 36.36
N LYS A 412 6.70 -6.55 36.42
CA LYS A 412 6.66 -7.97 36.84
C LYS A 412 6.42 -8.14 38.33
N VAL A 413 6.96 -7.24 39.15
CA VAL A 413 6.87 -7.28 40.61
C VAL A 413 6.59 -5.89 41.15
N LEU A 414 5.67 -5.80 42.11
CA LEU A 414 5.40 -4.61 42.91
C LEU A 414 5.38 -4.99 44.39
N ARG A 415 5.72 -4.04 45.26
CA ARG A 415 5.57 -4.22 46.71
C ARG A 415 4.10 -4.12 47.09
N GLN A 416 3.61 -5.05 47.91
CA GLN A 416 2.28 -4.96 48.51
C GLN A 416 2.16 -3.66 49.34
N GLY A 417 1.05 -2.95 49.18
CA GLY A 417 0.80 -1.65 49.82
C GLY A 417 1.65 -0.49 49.27
N ALA A 418 2.38 -0.67 48.17
CA ALA A 418 3.05 0.45 47.51
C ALA A 418 2.04 1.48 46.99
N TYR A 419 2.46 2.75 46.93
CA TYR A 419 1.67 3.80 46.30
C TYR A 419 1.34 3.38 44.85
N PRO A 420 0.06 3.40 44.42
CA PRO A 420 -0.40 2.82 43.15
C PRO A 420 -0.04 3.73 41.95
N ALA A 421 1.26 4.02 41.79
CA ALA A 421 1.81 4.85 40.73
C ALA A 421 2.11 4.05 39.45
N PHE A 422 2.22 2.73 39.52
CA PHE A 422 2.60 1.88 38.39
C PHE A 422 1.37 1.24 37.76
N GLY A 423 1.45 0.93 36.47
CA GLY A 423 0.27 0.55 35.70
C GLY A 423 0.55 -0.51 34.64
N VAL A 424 -0.51 -1.12 34.18
CA VAL A 424 -0.56 -1.88 32.93
C VAL A 424 -0.76 -0.92 31.77
N TYR A 425 -0.05 -1.16 30.69
CA TYR A 425 -0.18 -0.47 29.42
C TYR A 425 -0.72 -1.45 28.39
N ALA A 426 -1.63 -0.97 27.55
CA ALA A 426 -2.20 -1.70 26.44
C ALA A 426 -2.06 -0.87 25.16
N ASN A 427 -1.21 -1.32 24.26
CA ASN A 427 -1.10 -0.83 22.90
C ASN A 427 -2.12 -1.59 22.04
N VAL A 428 -3.24 -0.94 21.70
CA VAL A 428 -4.32 -1.55 20.90
C VAL A 428 -4.09 -1.14 19.46
N TYR A 429 -3.58 -2.03 18.61
CA TYR A 429 -3.00 -1.64 17.31
C TYR A 429 -3.97 -0.89 16.37
N MET A 430 -5.26 -1.25 16.39
CA MET A 430 -6.34 -0.58 15.64
C MET A 430 -7.17 0.38 16.52
N GLY A 431 -6.61 0.80 17.66
CA GLY A 431 -7.25 1.68 18.61
C GLY A 431 -7.41 3.09 18.05
N GLN A 432 -8.52 3.72 18.41
CA GLN A 432 -8.90 5.08 18.02
C GLN A 432 -9.22 5.91 19.26
N ASP A 433 -9.34 7.23 19.12
CA ASP A 433 -9.63 8.15 20.23
C ASP A 433 -10.94 7.86 20.96
N ASP A 434 -11.91 7.22 20.29
CA ASP A 434 -13.19 6.80 20.86
C ASP A 434 -13.22 5.33 21.33
N SER A 435 -12.09 4.63 21.25
CA SER A 435 -11.99 3.22 21.65
C SER A 435 -12.12 3.05 23.16
N ARG A 436 -13.04 2.17 23.56
CA ARG A 436 -13.22 1.78 24.96
C ARG A 436 -12.29 0.61 25.30
N VAL A 437 -11.24 0.92 26.04
CA VAL A 437 -10.31 -0.08 26.58
C VAL A 437 -10.50 -0.23 28.07
N GLU A 438 -10.62 -1.47 28.54
CA GLU A 438 -10.88 -1.80 29.94
C GLU A 438 -9.90 -2.87 30.42
N TYR A 439 -9.64 -2.88 31.73
CA TYR A 439 -8.86 -3.93 32.38
C TYR A 439 -9.52 -4.40 33.67
N ARG A 440 -9.24 -5.64 34.08
CA ARG A 440 -9.58 -6.18 35.40
C ARG A 440 -8.43 -7.02 35.95
N VAL A 441 -8.44 -7.23 37.26
CA VAL A 441 -7.46 -8.07 37.96
C VAL A 441 -8.19 -9.21 38.66
N ASP A 442 -7.69 -10.43 38.50
CA ASP A 442 -8.20 -11.67 39.14
C ASP A 442 -9.72 -11.88 39.00
N GLY A 443 -10.26 -11.60 37.82
CA GLY A 443 -11.69 -11.76 37.54
C GLY A 443 -12.60 -10.74 38.24
N GLY A 444 -12.03 -9.68 38.84
CA GLY A 444 -12.79 -8.58 39.43
C GLY A 444 -13.52 -7.70 38.41
N GLU A 445 -14.00 -6.55 38.87
CA GLU A 445 -14.74 -5.60 38.03
C GLU A 445 -13.86 -5.00 36.92
N TRP A 446 -14.45 -4.84 35.72
CA TRP A 446 -13.84 -4.12 34.62
C TRP A 446 -13.74 -2.63 34.94
N LYS A 447 -12.54 -2.07 34.76
CA LYS A 447 -12.23 -0.66 34.98
C LYS A 447 -11.78 -0.03 33.66
N PRO A 448 -12.17 1.21 33.36
CA PRO A 448 -11.68 1.89 32.16
C PRO A 448 -10.18 2.15 32.26
N MET A 449 -9.47 1.99 31.14
CA MET A 449 -8.11 2.50 30.95
C MET A 449 -8.15 3.91 30.35
N ARG A 450 -7.11 4.70 30.58
CA ARG A 450 -6.98 6.06 30.03
C ARG A 450 -6.00 6.05 28.86
N GLN A 451 -6.40 6.58 27.71
CA GLN A 451 -5.48 6.80 26.58
C GLN A 451 -4.36 7.76 26.98
N VAL A 452 -3.13 7.52 26.52
CA VAL A 452 -1.95 8.31 26.84
C VAL A 452 -1.07 8.46 25.60
N GLY A 453 -0.62 9.70 25.31
CA GLY A 453 0.42 9.96 24.30
C GLY A 453 1.80 9.75 24.90
N GLN A 454 2.25 8.49 24.98
CA GLN A 454 3.57 8.09 25.49
C GLN A 454 4.15 7.01 24.57
N PRO A 455 5.49 6.85 24.53
CA PRO A 455 6.06 5.73 23.78
C PRO A 455 5.69 4.39 24.42
N ASP A 456 5.49 3.34 23.62
CA ASP A 456 5.17 2.01 24.14
C ASP A 456 6.31 1.51 25.06
N PRO A 457 6.04 1.20 26.34
CA PRO A 457 7.07 0.72 27.25
C PRO A 457 7.77 -0.57 26.79
N ARG A 458 7.14 -1.41 25.95
CA ARG A 458 7.80 -2.60 25.37
C ARG A 458 8.96 -2.20 24.48
N LEU A 459 8.77 -1.22 23.60
CA LEU A 459 9.82 -0.74 22.71
C LEU A 459 10.88 0.06 23.48
N GLN A 460 10.48 0.87 24.48
CA GLN A 460 11.43 1.56 25.34
C GLN A 460 12.39 0.60 26.08
N VAL A 461 11.89 -0.56 26.51
CA VAL A 461 12.73 -1.60 27.12
C VAL A 461 13.76 -2.12 26.11
N GLU A 462 13.38 -2.32 24.85
CA GLU A 462 14.32 -2.74 23.81
C GLU A 462 15.35 -1.66 23.48
N ASN A 463 14.93 -0.39 23.40
CA ASN A 463 15.85 0.73 23.23
C ASN A 463 16.90 0.79 24.36
N LEU A 464 16.46 0.66 25.61
CA LEU A 464 17.36 0.66 26.77
C LEU A 464 18.27 -0.57 26.79
N ARG A 465 17.77 -1.75 26.39
CA ARG A 465 18.60 -2.95 26.27
C ARG A 465 19.68 -2.79 25.19
N ASP A 466 19.36 -2.14 24.08
CA ASP A 466 20.36 -1.81 23.06
C ASP A 466 21.39 -0.80 23.59
N ASP A 467 20.99 0.20 24.39
CA ASP A 467 21.91 1.17 24.99
C ASP A 467 22.86 0.57 26.03
N LEU A 468 22.39 -0.44 26.77
CA LEU A 468 23.14 -1.10 27.84
C LEU A 468 23.95 -2.31 27.35
N ALA A 469 23.88 -2.66 26.07
CA ALA A 469 24.55 -3.85 25.55
C ALA A 469 26.05 -3.60 25.31
N ASP A 470 26.90 -4.50 25.82
CA ASP A 470 28.35 -4.49 25.55
C ASP A 470 28.72 -4.94 24.13
N HIS A 471 27.74 -5.47 23.38
CA HIS A 471 27.87 -5.97 22.01
C HIS A 471 26.61 -5.65 21.19
N LEU A 472 26.75 -5.57 19.86
CA LEU A 472 25.63 -5.35 18.96
C LEU A 472 24.55 -6.44 19.13
N ARG A 473 23.31 -6.02 19.34
CA ARG A 473 22.13 -6.92 19.44
C ARG A 473 21.48 -7.22 18.09
N GLY A 474 21.74 -6.40 17.09
CA GLY A 474 21.30 -6.51 15.70
C GLY A 474 22.24 -5.75 14.77
N TYR A 475 22.04 -5.86 13.45
CA TYR A 475 22.77 -5.02 12.50
C TYR A 475 22.31 -3.57 12.63
N ASP A 476 21.00 -3.36 12.47
CA ASP A 476 20.31 -2.12 12.81
C ASP A 476 19.59 -2.28 14.17
N ARG A 477 19.60 -1.21 14.97
CA ARG A 477 18.89 -1.15 16.26
C ARG A 477 17.39 -1.00 16.05
N SER A 478 16.61 -1.38 17.06
CA SER A 478 15.18 -1.04 17.09
C SER A 478 15.01 0.50 16.97
N PRO A 479 13.94 1.01 16.34
CA PRO A 479 13.74 2.44 16.19
C PRO A 479 13.58 3.09 17.57
N GLU A 480 13.87 4.38 17.66
CA GLU A 480 13.54 5.14 18.86
C GLU A 480 12.02 5.11 19.07
N ALA A 481 11.58 4.81 20.29
CA ALA A 481 10.16 4.78 20.60
C ALA A 481 9.55 6.18 20.56
N GLU A 482 8.52 6.36 19.73
CA GLU A 482 7.76 7.59 19.61
C GLU A 482 6.41 7.48 20.34
N PRO A 483 5.81 8.61 20.76
CA PRO A 483 4.47 8.60 21.34
C PRO A 483 3.44 7.90 20.45
N SER A 484 2.81 6.86 20.99
CA SER A 484 1.76 6.11 20.29
C SER A 484 0.40 6.81 20.41
N ALA A 485 -0.36 6.84 19.31
CA ALA A 485 -1.74 7.35 19.30
C ALA A 485 -2.73 6.34 19.92
N HIS A 486 -2.32 5.09 20.13
CA HIS A 486 -3.18 3.97 20.46
C HIS A 486 -2.64 3.18 21.67
N LEU A 487 -2.20 3.94 22.68
CA LEU A 487 -1.74 3.42 23.97
C LEU A 487 -2.66 3.81 25.12
N TRP A 488 -3.05 2.84 25.94
CA TRP A 488 -3.89 3.03 27.12
C TRP A 488 -3.16 2.59 28.38
N ARG A 489 -3.50 3.21 29.52
CA ARG A 489 -2.92 2.93 30.83
C ARG A 489 -3.98 2.70 31.90
N GLY A 490 -3.81 1.64 32.68
CA GLY A 490 -4.60 1.31 33.88
C GLY A 490 -3.68 1.19 35.11
N ALA A 491 -4.11 1.65 36.28
CA ALA A 491 -3.32 1.54 37.51
C ALA A 491 -3.40 0.13 38.11
N LEU A 492 -2.28 -0.48 38.48
CA LEU A 492 -2.31 -1.81 39.09
C LEU A 492 -2.62 -1.73 40.59
N PRO A 493 -3.52 -2.57 41.12
CA PRO A 493 -3.77 -2.64 42.54
C PRO A 493 -2.58 -3.25 43.28
N THR A 494 -2.19 -2.63 44.38
CA THR A 494 -1.09 -3.05 45.24
C THR A 494 -1.57 -3.55 46.60
N ASP A 495 -2.88 -3.50 46.85
CA ASP A 495 -3.56 -3.87 48.09
C ASP A 495 -4.09 -5.32 48.08
N LEU A 496 -3.88 -6.06 46.99
CA LEU A 496 -4.21 -7.48 46.92
C LEU A 496 -3.24 -8.34 47.77
N SER A 497 -3.59 -9.60 47.98
CA SER A 497 -2.75 -10.57 48.69
C SER A 497 -1.41 -10.76 47.97
N VAL A 498 -0.33 -10.95 48.71
CA VAL A 498 0.98 -11.36 48.15
C VAL A 498 0.82 -12.60 47.25
N GLY A 499 1.42 -12.56 46.07
CA GLY A 499 1.27 -13.61 45.06
C GLY A 499 1.15 -13.09 43.64
N GLU A 500 0.91 -14.00 42.71
CA GLU A 500 0.69 -13.68 41.30
C GLU A 500 -0.75 -13.25 41.05
N HIS A 501 -0.91 -12.22 40.22
CA HIS A 501 -2.20 -11.65 39.83
C HIS A 501 -2.29 -11.54 38.32
N ARG A 502 -3.44 -11.93 37.77
CA ARG A 502 -3.71 -11.87 36.34
C ARG A 502 -4.44 -10.59 36.00
N VAL A 503 -3.85 -9.82 35.09
CA VAL A 503 -4.48 -8.66 34.47
C VAL A 503 -5.05 -9.09 33.14
N GLU A 504 -6.35 -8.85 32.94
CA GLU A 504 -7.01 -9.01 31.65
C GLU A 504 -7.33 -7.64 31.10
N VAL A 505 -7.07 -7.43 29.82
CA VAL A 505 -7.43 -6.24 29.07
C VAL A 505 -8.37 -6.63 27.95
N ARG A 506 -9.38 -5.80 27.70
CA ARG A 506 -10.27 -5.93 26.55
C ARG A 506 -10.56 -4.62 25.85
N THR A 507 -10.94 -4.72 24.59
CA THR A 507 -11.49 -3.63 23.81
C THR A 507 -12.51 -4.17 22.81
N GLN A 508 -13.44 -3.32 22.39
CA GLN A 508 -14.38 -3.65 21.33
C GLN A 508 -13.81 -3.15 20.00
N ASP A 509 -13.31 -4.06 19.18
CA ASP A 509 -12.85 -3.76 17.84
C ASP A 509 -14.05 -3.77 16.86
N PRO A 510 -14.20 -2.76 15.98
CA PRO A 510 -15.31 -2.67 15.02
C PRO A 510 -15.37 -3.83 14.01
N TRP A 511 -14.26 -4.54 13.84
CA TRP A 511 -14.06 -5.62 12.89
C TRP A 511 -14.06 -7.00 13.53
N ARG A 512 -13.26 -7.15 14.57
CA ARG A 512 -12.89 -8.43 15.18
C ARG A 512 -13.77 -8.82 16.35
N GLY A 513 -14.64 -7.92 16.81
CA GLY A 513 -15.43 -8.13 18.01
C GLY A 513 -14.64 -7.76 19.27
N GLU A 514 -14.93 -8.44 20.38
CA GLU A 514 -14.17 -8.24 21.61
C GLU A 514 -12.75 -8.83 21.43
N LEU A 515 -11.74 -7.98 21.53
CA LEU A 515 -10.34 -8.39 21.61
C LEU A 515 -9.93 -8.47 23.08
N THR A 516 -9.19 -9.51 23.44
CA THR A 516 -8.71 -9.73 24.80
C THR A 516 -7.25 -10.12 24.83
N SER A 517 -6.51 -9.62 25.80
CA SER A 517 -5.15 -10.04 26.10
C SER A 517 -4.93 -10.07 27.61
N SER A 518 -3.90 -10.77 28.08
CA SER A 518 -3.61 -10.84 29.52
C SER A 518 -2.13 -10.89 29.84
N VAL A 519 -1.77 -10.33 30.98
CA VAL A 519 -0.40 -10.30 31.52
C VAL A 519 -0.43 -10.56 33.03
N MET A 520 0.69 -11.03 33.60
CA MET A 520 0.82 -11.29 35.02
C MET A 520 1.68 -10.22 35.69
N TYR A 521 1.36 -9.89 36.94
CA TYR A 521 2.28 -9.21 37.86
C TYR A 521 2.23 -9.89 39.23
N ARG A 522 3.28 -9.71 40.03
CA ARG A 522 3.38 -10.30 41.37
C ARG A 522 3.43 -9.21 42.44
N LEU A 523 2.70 -9.40 43.54
CA LEU A 523 2.89 -8.64 44.77
C LEU A 523 3.81 -9.37 45.73
N GLU A 524 4.79 -8.65 46.27
CA GLU A 524 5.73 -9.15 47.27
C GLU A 524 5.68 -8.30 48.54
N GLU A 525 5.91 -8.94 49.69
CA GLU A 525 6.22 -8.22 50.92
C GLU A 525 7.64 -7.65 50.85
N ALA A 526 7.83 -6.44 51.36
CA ALA A 526 9.16 -5.92 51.60
C ALA A 526 9.18 -5.18 52.94
N VAL A 527 10.14 -5.54 53.79
CA VAL A 527 10.42 -4.87 55.06
C VAL A 527 11.56 -3.87 54.83
N PRO A 528 11.43 -2.60 55.24
CA PRO A 528 12.46 -1.56 55.05
C PRO A 528 13.83 -1.87 55.64
#